data_AF-A0A8D9E005-F1
#
_entry.id   AF-A0A8D9E005-F1
#
_cell.length_a   1.000
_cell.length_b   1.000
_cell.length_c   1.000
_cell.angle_alpha   90.00
_cell.angle_beta   90.00
_cell.angle_gamma   90.00
#
_symmetry.space_group_name_H-M   'P 1'
#
loop_
_entity.id
_entity.type
_entity.pdbx_description
1 polymer ?
#
loop_
_entity_poly.entity_id
_entity_poly.type
_entity_poly.pdbx_seq_one_letter_code
_entity_poly.pdbx_strand_id
1 'polypeptide(L)'
;PTTKLAQASKFNNPDNPCKVMVATDAIGMGLNLSIRRVIFYSLIKPSLNEKGEREMDVISVSAALQIAGRAGRFNTHFEKGFVTTYRQDDLPILKNLLAQSPEPITKAGLHPTADQIELYAYHLPSSTLSNLMDIFVSLSTVDDSLYFMCNMEDFKFLADMIQHVPLALRPRYVFCCAPINRKMPFVCTMFLKFARQFSKNEAITFDWLCLNIGWPLASPKTIIDLVHLESVFDVLDLYLWFSYRFPDLFCQALLVKDIQAELDAIIQEGVMIITRLLRNSETRPTSEDDMNAVQRKQQYLREPKQGSKVGRGRLTEQLLAQGLLTPSMLDELRKEWTDKKKSSARDKYSDNEIRSRNNSGFRQTSGGSPEDEEGDDDETWKRGRKRDMDQFNQSPSGSGLLGRRKRKPPK
;
A
#
# COMPACT_ATOMS: atom_id res chain seq x y z
N PRO A 1 8.18 6.93 -17.85
CA PRO A 1 9.28 7.68 -17.16
C PRO A 1 9.63 9.01 -17.81
N THR A 2 9.56 9.05 -19.14
CA THR A 2 9.80 10.24 -19.97
C THR A 2 8.87 11.39 -19.58
N THR A 3 7.60 11.09 -19.30
CA THR A 3 6.64 12.10 -18.81
C THR A 3 7.15 12.84 -17.56
N LYS A 4 7.75 12.15 -16.57
CA LYS A 4 8.31 12.78 -15.36
C LYS A 4 9.48 13.72 -15.70
N LEU A 5 10.37 13.31 -16.60
CA LEU A 5 11.49 14.13 -17.07
C LEU A 5 11.01 15.34 -17.85
N ALA A 6 9.99 15.20 -18.70
CA ALA A 6 9.40 16.30 -19.44
C ALA A 6 8.78 17.36 -18.51
N GLN A 7 8.05 16.93 -17.47
CA GLN A 7 7.49 17.86 -16.46
C GLN A 7 8.60 18.52 -15.63
N ALA A 8 9.63 17.78 -15.23
CA ALA A 8 10.79 18.33 -14.54
C ALA A 8 11.54 19.37 -15.41
N SER A 9 11.74 19.08 -16.69
CA SER A 9 12.40 19.98 -17.63
C SER A 9 11.60 21.28 -17.83
N LYS A 10 10.27 21.20 -17.90
CA LYS A 10 9.40 22.39 -17.99
C LYS A 10 9.52 23.26 -16.75
N PHE A 11 9.50 22.65 -15.57
CA PHE A 11 9.66 23.37 -14.30
C PHE A 11 11.04 24.00 -14.14
N ASN A 12 12.10 23.29 -14.55
CA ASN A 12 13.48 23.77 -14.44
C ASN A 12 13.81 24.89 -15.44
N ASN A 13 13.16 24.94 -16.60
CA ASN A 13 13.46 25.94 -17.63
C ASN A 13 13.10 27.36 -17.13
N PRO A 14 14.06 28.30 -17.02
CA PRO A 14 13.83 29.68 -16.56
C PRO A 14 12.83 30.48 -17.42
N ASP A 15 12.74 30.21 -18.71
CA ASP A 15 11.87 30.95 -19.64
C ASP A 15 10.43 30.40 -19.67
N ASN A 16 10.21 29.21 -19.12
CA ASN A 16 8.88 28.62 -19.08
C ASN A 16 8.00 29.28 -18.00
N PRO A 17 6.77 29.69 -18.29
CA PRO A 17 5.87 30.28 -17.29
C PRO A 17 5.44 29.32 -16.18
N CYS A 18 5.58 28.00 -16.38
CA CYS A 18 5.25 26.98 -15.38
C CYS A 18 6.32 26.93 -14.27
N LYS A 19 6.10 27.67 -13.18
CA LYS A 19 7.03 27.79 -12.03
C LYS A 19 6.57 27.12 -10.74
N VAL A 20 5.43 26.43 -10.78
CA VAL A 20 4.87 25.74 -9.61
C VAL A 20 4.74 24.27 -9.96
N MET A 21 5.32 23.42 -9.11
CA MET A 21 5.21 21.97 -9.22
C MET A 21 4.40 21.43 -8.05
N VAL A 22 3.39 20.63 -8.35
CA VAL A 22 2.67 19.80 -7.38
C VAL A 22 3.19 18.38 -7.53
N ALA A 23 3.70 17.79 -6.45
CA ALA A 23 4.30 16.47 -6.50
C ALA A 23 4.13 15.70 -5.18
N THR A 24 4.27 14.39 -5.25
CA THR A 24 4.32 13.49 -4.10
C THR A 24 5.73 13.38 -3.54
N ASP A 25 5.92 12.58 -2.49
CA ASP A 25 7.21 12.19 -1.94
C ASP A 25 8.19 11.56 -2.96
N ALA A 26 7.70 11.18 -4.15
CA ALA A 26 8.52 10.73 -5.27
C ALA A 26 9.61 11.72 -5.70
N ILE A 27 9.48 13.03 -5.42
CA ILE A 27 10.55 14.00 -5.70
C ILE A 27 11.75 13.86 -4.75
N GLY A 28 11.59 13.12 -3.65
CA GLY A 28 12.63 12.87 -2.67
C GLY A 28 13.85 12.16 -3.26
N MET A 29 13.73 11.49 -4.41
CA MET A 29 14.80 10.79 -5.12
C MET A 29 14.65 10.84 -6.66
N GLY A 30 15.75 10.59 -7.39
CA GLY A 30 15.69 10.25 -8.82
C GLY A 30 15.55 11.39 -9.84
N LEU A 31 15.11 12.59 -9.46
CA LEU A 31 15.01 13.74 -10.36
C LEU A 31 15.89 14.92 -9.93
N ASN A 32 16.52 15.59 -10.89
CA ASN A 32 17.21 16.85 -10.65
C ASN A 32 16.21 18.01 -10.83
N LEU A 33 15.83 18.66 -9.74
CA LEU A 33 14.83 19.72 -9.70
C LEU A 33 15.42 20.99 -9.09
N SER A 34 15.20 22.12 -9.75
CA SER A 34 15.62 23.44 -9.28
C SER A 34 14.54 24.06 -8.40
N ILE A 35 14.45 23.62 -7.14
CA ILE A 35 13.39 24.05 -6.21
C ILE A 35 13.92 25.15 -5.29
N ARG A 36 13.24 26.31 -5.29
CA ARG A 36 13.52 27.40 -4.33
C ARG A 36 12.86 27.15 -2.96
N ARG A 37 11.59 26.74 -2.98
CA ARG A 37 10.78 26.56 -1.78
C ARG A 37 9.97 25.28 -1.85
N VAL A 38 10.08 24.44 -0.83
CA VAL A 38 9.21 23.27 -0.62
C VAL A 38 8.07 23.68 0.31
N ILE A 39 6.84 23.34 -0.06
CA ILE A 39 5.64 23.55 0.75
C ILE A 39 5.00 22.20 1.02
N PHE A 40 5.06 21.73 2.25
CA PHE A 40 4.36 20.51 2.67
C PHE A 40 2.87 20.78 2.74
N TYR A 41 2.07 20.12 1.88
CA TYR A 41 0.61 20.28 1.89
C TYR A 41 -0.03 19.64 3.14
N SER A 42 0.50 18.50 3.57
CA SER A 42 0.18 17.81 4.82
C SER A 42 1.40 17.02 5.29
N LEU A 43 1.50 16.79 6.60
CA LEU A 43 2.52 15.93 7.22
C LEU A 43 2.00 14.53 7.53
N ILE A 44 0.77 14.21 7.13
CA ILE A 44 0.10 12.94 7.44
C ILE A 44 0.11 12.06 6.19
N LYS A 45 0.54 10.81 6.34
CA LYS A 45 0.55 9.79 5.28
C LYS A 45 -0.23 8.57 5.75
N PRO A 46 -1.11 8.00 4.91
CA PRO A 46 -1.77 6.75 5.22
C PRO A 46 -0.72 5.63 5.26
N SER A 47 -0.58 4.99 6.41
CA SER A 47 0.19 3.77 6.61
C SER A 47 -0.76 2.57 6.71
N LEU A 48 -0.20 1.37 6.54
CA LEU A 48 -0.88 0.11 6.81
C LEU A 48 -0.21 -0.49 8.02
N ASN A 49 -0.99 -0.71 9.09
CA ASN A 49 -0.49 -1.37 10.28
C ASN A 49 -0.33 -2.87 10.04
N GLU A 50 0.38 -3.56 10.95
CA GLU A 50 0.54 -5.02 10.94
C GLU A 50 -0.80 -5.78 10.94
N LYS A 51 -1.89 -5.12 11.35
CA LYS A 51 -3.26 -5.65 11.34
C LYS A 51 -4.04 -5.38 10.03
N GLY A 52 -3.42 -4.72 9.05
CA GLY A 52 -4.05 -4.36 7.78
C GLY A 52 -5.00 -3.16 7.85
N GLU A 53 -5.04 -2.45 8.98
CA GLU A 53 -5.84 -1.24 9.15
C GLU A 53 -5.10 0.00 8.61
N ARG A 54 -5.86 0.96 8.05
CA ARG A 54 -5.29 2.22 7.55
C ARG A 54 -5.15 3.18 8.73
N GLU A 55 -3.92 3.43 9.15
CA GLU A 55 -3.59 4.48 10.10
C GLU A 55 -3.08 5.73 9.37
N MET A 56 -3.21 6.89 10.01
CA MET A 56 -2.81 8.17 9.48
C MET A 56 -1.61 8.67 10.28
N ASP A 57 -0.42 8.31 9.82
CA ASP A 57 0.83 8.58 10.54
C ASP A 57 1.50 9.85 10.07
N VAL A 58 2.21 10.50 10.99
CA VAL A 58 3.10 11.62 10.64
C VAL A 58 4.28 11.07 9.84
N ILE A 59 4.71 11.81 8.80
CA ILE A 59 5.89 11.45 8.01
C ILE A 59 7.14 11.30 8.90
N SER A 60 8.01 10.33 8.56
CA SER A 60 9.24 10.10 9.31
C SER A 60 10.24 11.25 9.15
N VAL A 61 11.14 11.39 10.14
CA VAL A 61 12.24 12.39 10.12
C VAL A 61 13.06 12.27 8.83
N SER A 62 13.44 11.05 8.44
CA SER A 62 14.20 10.79 7.21
C SER A 62 13.46 11.26 5.95
N ALA A 63 12.15 11.00 5.86
CA ALA A 63 11.35 11.44 4.72
C ALA A 63 11.21 12.97 4.67
N ALA A 64 10.96 13.61 5.82
CA ALA A 64 10.89 15.06 5.92
C ALA A 64 12.20 15.72 5.49
N LEU A 65 13.35 15.24 6.01
CA LEU A 65 14.69 15.74 5.64
C LEU A 65 14.99 15.50 4.15
N GLN A 66 14.64 14.34 3.61
CA GLN A 66 14.89 14.02 2.21
C GLN A 66 14.11 14.93 1.26
N ILE A 67 12.84 15.22 1.57
CA ILE A 67 11.99 16.12 0.77
C ILE A 67 12.43 17.58 0.97
N ALA A 68 12.66 18.00 2.21
CA ALA A 68 13.12 19.36 2.55
C ALA A 68 14.46 19.69 1.88
N GLY A 69 15.41 18.75 1.87
CA GLY A 69 16.71 18.88 1.22
C GLY A 69 16.68 18.97 -0.31
N ARG A 70 15.49 18.91 -0.92
CA ARG A 70 15.32 19.21 -2.36
C ARG A 70 15.32 20.70 -2.65
N ALA A 71 15.05 21.55 -1.66
CA ALA A 71 15.14 23.00 -1.81
C ALA A 71 16.61 23.48 -1.79
N GLY A 72 16.99 24.36 -2.71
CA GLY A 72 18.33 24.98 -2.70
C GLY A 72 19.48 24.02 -2.98
N ARG A 73 19.29 23.05 -3.88
CA ARG A 73 20.36 22.12 -4.29
C ARG A 73 21.50 22.89 -4.96
N PHE A 74 22.72 22.39 -4.78
CA PHE A 74 23.91 22.87 -5.48
C PHE A 74 23.72 22.80 -7.01
N ASN A 75 24.32 23.73 -7.76
CA ASN A 75 24.12 23.91 -9.21
C ASN A 75 22.69 24.25 -9.65
N THR A 76 21.88 24.85 -8.76
CA THR A 76 20.61 25.48 -9.16
C THR A 76 20.75 27.00 -9.11
N HIS A 77 19.82 27.73 -9.74
CA HIS A 77 19.76 29.20 -9.68
C HIS A 77 19.47 29.75 -8.27
N PHE A 78 19.21 28.89 -7.29
CA PHE A 78 18.83 29.28 -5.94
C PHE A 78 19.94 28.89 -4.95
N GLU A 79 20.64 29.89 -4.42
CA GLU A 79 21.69 29.70 -3.41
C GLU A 79 21.12 29.21 -2.07
N LYS A 80 19.88 29.61 -1.74
CA LYS A 80 19.20 29.26 -0.49
C LYS A 80 17.85 28.60 -0.76
N GLY A 81 17.60 27.48 -0.08
CA GLY A 81 16.33 26.77 -0.07
C GLY A 81 15.44 27.17 1.11
N PHE A 82 14.14 27.23 0.90
CA PHE A 82 13.14 27.48 1.94
C PHE A 82 12.20 26.29 2.09
N VAL A 83 11.71 26.06 3.31
CA VAL A 83 10.76 24.98 3.60
C VAL A 83 9.67 25.52 4.52
N THR A 84 8.42 25.22 4.20
CA THR A 84 7.25 25.61 5.00
C THR A 84 6.13 24.58 4.85
N THR A 85 5.08 24.70 5.66
CA THR A 85 3.83 23.94 5.53
C THR A 85 2.75 24.81 4.88
N TYR A 86 1.71 24.17 4.34
CA TYR A 86 0.51 24.85 3.85
C TYR A 86 -0.40 25.29 5.00
N ARG A 87 -0.61 24.40 5.98
CA ARG A 87 -1.35 24.71 7.22
C ARG A 87 -0.40 25.25 8.28
N GLN A 88 -0.83 26.28 9.00
CA GLN A 88 -0.02 26.92 10.03
C GLN A 88 0.22 25.98 11.22
N ASP A 89 -0.77 25.17 11.57
CA ASP A 89 -0.71 24.21 12.68
C ASP A 89 0.35 23.10 12.48
N ASP A 90 0.68 22.79 11.22
CA ASP A 90 1.69 21.79 10.87
C ASP A 90 3.13 22.34 11.01
N LEU A 91 3.32 23.66 11.04
CA LEU A 91 4.65 24.27 11.00
C LEU A 91 5.52 23.95 12.24
N PRO A 92 5.00 23.99 13.49
CA PRO A 92 5.77 23.58 14.66
C PRO A 92 6.18 22.11 14.59
N ILE A 93 5.30 21.24 14.11
CA ILE A 93 5.56 19.81 13.95
C ILE A 93 6.69 19.60 12.94
N LEU A 94 6.64 20.26 11.78
CA LEU A 94 7.70 20.18 10.78
C LEU A 94 9.05 20.67 11.31
N LYS A 95 9.08 21.78 12.06
CA LYS A 95 10.31 22.28 12.68
C LYS A 95 10.91 21.26 13.63
N ASN A 96 10.08 20.62 14.45
CA ASN A 96 10.52 19.57 15.37
C ASN A 96 11.07 18.35 14.61
N LEU A 97 10.44 17.96 13.50
CA LEU A 97 10.94 16.85 12.66
C LEU A 97 12.29 17.17 12.02
N LEU A 98 12.45 18.38 11.45
CA LEU A 98 13.68 18.77 10.77
C LEU A 98 14.87 19.02 11.71
N ALA A 99 14.60 19.27 13.00
CA ALA A 99 15.64 19.43 14.02
C ALA A 99 16.16 18.08 14.57
N GLN A 100 15.44 16.98 14.33
CA GLN A 100 15.83 15.65 14.80
C GLN A 100 16.84 14.99 13.87
N SER A 101 17.71 14.15 14.45
CA SER A 101 18.58 13.25 13.69
C SER A 101 17.87 11.93 13.41
N PRO A 102 17.90 11.41 12.16
CA PRO A 102 17.41 10.07 11.85
C PRO A 102 18.05 9.01 12.75
N GLU A 103 17.24 8.07 13.24
CA GLU A 103 17.75 6.92 14.00
C GLU A 103 18.60 6.00 13.11
N PRO A 104 19.74 5.48 13.61
CA PRO A 104 20.53 4.50 12.88
C PRO A 104 19.72 3.23 12.59
N ILE A 105 19.84 2.73 11.37
CA ILE A 105 19.27 1.42 11.01
C ILE A 105 20.05 0.30 11.73
N THR A 106 19.34 -0.58 12.42
CA THR A 106 19.93 -1.65 13.25
C THR A 106 19.88 -3.03 12.60
N LYS A 107 18.93 -3.26 11.68
CA LYS A 107 18.71 -4.57 11.05
C LYS A 107 18.64 -4.48 9.52
N ALA A 108 19.00 -5.58 8.86
CA ALA A 108 18.90 -5.76 7.42
C ALA A 108 17.85 -6.81 7.04
N GLY A 109 17.11 -6.58 5.96
CA GLY A 109 16.09 -7.49 5.47
C GLY A 109 16.68 -8.67 4.68
N LEU A 110 16.24 -9.89 4.99
CA LEU A 110 16.56 -11.11 4.26
C LEU A 110 15.31 -11.61 3.52
N HIS A 111 15.51 -12.27 2.39
CA HIS A 111 14.43 -12.90 1.63
C HIS A 111 14.79 -14.34 1.25
N PRO A 112 13.80 -15.25 1.16
CA PRO A 112 14.05 -16.64 0.77
C PRO A 112 14.51 -16.72 -0.68
N THR A 113 15.54 -17.51 -0.96
CA THR A 113 15.99 -17.77 -2.33
C THR A 113 15.11 -18.83 -2.98
N ALA A 114 15.09 -18.86 -4.32
CA ALA A 114 14.31 -19.86 -5.03
C ALA A 114 14.74 -21.29 -4.71
N ASP A 115 16.04 -21.53 -4.56
CA ASP A 115 16.60 -22.86 -4.29
C ASP A 115 16.19 -23.35 -2.88
N GLN A 116 16.12 -22.44 -1.90
CA GLN A 116 15.60 -22.75 -0.57
C GLN A 116 14.12 -23.17 -0.61
N ILE A 117 13.30 -22.44 -1.38
CA ILE A 117 11.88 -22.77 -1.52
C ILE A 117 11.67 -24.06 -2.32
N GLU A 118 12.53 -24.34 -3.30
CA GLU A 118 12.52 -25.60 -4.06
C GLU A 118 12.82 -26.81 -3.17
N LEU A 119 13.79 -26.68 -2.27
CA LEU A 119 14.06 -27.72 -1.26
C LEU A 119 12.85 -27.97 -0.36
N TYR A 120 12.16 -26.92 0.08
CA TYR A 120 10.94 -27.06 0.89
C TYR A 120 9.81 -27.73 0.11
N ALA A 121 9.62 -27.37 -1.16
CA ALA A 121 8.62 -27.99 -2.02
C ALA A 121 8.91 -29.48 -2.27
N TYR A 122 10.18 -29.89 -2.30
CA TYR A 122 10.57 -31.29 -2.38
C TYR A 122 10.11 -32.09 -1.15
N HIS A 123 10.25 -31.51 0.05
CA HIS A 123 9.80 -32.13 1.30
C HIS A 123 8.28 -32.03 1.52
N LEU A 124 7.62 -31.03 0.93
CA LEU A 124 6.19 -30.73 1.10
C LEU A 124 5.48 -30.54 -0.26
N PRO A 125 5.35 -31.59 -1.08
CA PRO A 125 4.91 -31.47 -2.47
C PRO A 125 3.43 -31.08 -2.63
N SER A 126 2.61 -31.29 -1.60
CA SER A 126 1.18 -30.95 -1.61
C SER A 126 0.87 -29.53 -1.11
N SER A 127 1.87 -28.80 -0.62
CA SER A 127 1.68 -27.44 -0.09
C SER A 127 1.66 -26.40 -1.21
N THR A 128 0.81 -25.39 -1.06
CA THR A 128 0.79 -24.23 -1.96
C THR A 128 2.05 -23.40 -1.78
N LEU A 129 2.47 -22.66 -2.82
CA LEU A 129 3.64 -21.80 -2.73
C LEU A 129 3.47 -20.73 -1.62
N SER A 130 2.27 -20.16 -1.47
CA SER A 130 1.97 -19.21 -0.39
C SER A 130 2.19 -19.82 1.00
N ASN A 131 1.68 -21.04 1.22
CA ASN A 131 1.89 -21.78 2.47
C ASN A 131 3.36 -22.16 2.70
N LEU A 132 4.09 -22.55 1.65
CA LEU A 132 5.51 -22.83 1.75
C LEU A 132 6.31 -21.61 2.21
N MET A 133 5.93 -20.39 1.77
CA MET A 133 6.58 -19.16 2.25
C MET A 133 6.30 -18.92 3.74
N ASP A 134 5.07 -19.17 4.20
CA ASP A 134 4.73 -19.02 5.62
C ASP A 134 5.43 -20.06 6.51
N ILE A 135 5.53 -21.31 6.03
CA ILE A 135 6.32 -22.36 6.68
C ILE A 135 7.80 -21.98 6.69
N PHE A 136 8.33 -21.42 5.60
CA PHE A 136 9.73 -20.99 5.55
C PHE A 136 10.01 -19.90 6.58
N VAL A 137 9.18 -18.85 6.65
CA VAL A 137 9.37 -17.76 7.62
C VAL A 137 9.26 -18.27 9.05
N SER A 138 8.28 -19.12 9.34
CA SER A 138 8.08 -19.64 10.70
C SER A 138 9.20 -20.58 11.16
N LEU A 139 9.83 -21.32 10.24
CA LEU A 139 10.95 -22.22 10.56
C LEU A 139 12.32 -21.55 10.43
N SER A 140 12.42 -20.44 9.69
CA SER A 140 13.67 -19.73 9.49
C SER A 140 14.15 -19.14 10.82
N THR A 141 15.41 -19.42 11.15
CA THR A 141 16.10 -18.78 12.26
C THR A 141 17.07 -17.76 11.68
N VAL A 142 16.92 -16.51 12.09
CA VAL A 142 17.83 -15.42 11.73
C VAL A 142 18.41 -14.84 13.01
N ASP A 143 19.56 -14.19 12.91
CA ASP A 143 20.07 -13.41 14.03
C ASP A 143 19.17 -12.18 14.22
N ASP A 144 18.23 -12.28 15.16
CA ASP A 144 17.22 -11.27 15.46
C ASP A 144 17.83 -9.92 15.84
N SER A 145 19.11 -9.86 16.21
CA SER A 145 19.79 -8.61 16.53
C SER A 145 20.20 -7.82 15.28
N LEU A 146 20.45 -8.50 14.14
CA LEU A 146 21.01 -7.92 12.92
C LEU A 146 20.12 -8.07 11.68
N TYR A 147 19.19 -9.01 11.68
CA TYR A 147 18.38 -9.34 10.50
C TYR A 147 16.90 -9.47 10.82
N PHE A 148 16.08 -9.31 9.78
CA PHE A 148 14.65 -9.62 9.82
C PHE A 148 14.22 -10.16 8.46
N MET A 149 13.11 -10.90 8.42
CA MET A 149 12.54 -11.38 7.16
C MET A 149 11.72 -10.27 6.48
N CYS A 150 12.00 -10.00 5.20
CA CYS A 150 11.25 -9.02 4.41
C CYS A 150 9.77 -9.37 4.31
N ASN A 151 8.92 -8.35 4.11
CA ASN A 151 7.48 -8.58 3.85
C ASN A 151 7.29 -9.29 2.50
N MET A 152 6.50 -10.37 2.50
CA MET A 152 6.22 -11.20 1.33
C MET A 152 4.73 -11.26 0.98
N GLU A 153 3.91 -10.36 1.52
CA GLU A 153 2.49 -10.26 1.19
C GLU A 153 2.22 -10.18 -0.31
N ASP A 154 2.97 -9.35 -1.04
CA ASP A 154 2.79 -9.18 -2.48
C ASP A 154 3.14 -10.46 -3.24
N PHE A 155 4.21 -11.14 -2.83
CA PHE A 155 4.59 -12.44 -3.37
C PHE A 155 3.51 -13.50 -3.12
N LYS A 156 2.99 -13.57 -1.88
CA LYS A 156 1.92 -14.49 -1.50
C LYS A 156 0.63 -14.23 -2.26
N PHE A 157 0.25 -12.96 -2.40
CA PHE A 157 -0.92 -12.54 -3.19
C PHE A 157 -0.83 -13.02 -4.64
N LEU A 158 0.33 -12.86 -5.29
CA LEU A 158 0.54 -13.35 -6.65
C LEU A 158 0.55 -14.88 -6.70
N ALA A 159 1.14 -15.55 -5.71
CA ALA A 159 1.17 -17.01 -5.61
C ALA A 159 -0.23 -17.61 -5.52
N ASP A 160 -1.10 -17.03 -4.70
CA ASP A 160 -2.50 -17.43 -4.55
C ASP A 160 -3.28 -17.17 -5.85
N MET A 161 -3.01 -16.05 -6.53
CA MET A 161 -3.67 -15.70 -7.79
C MET A 161 -3.40 -16.69 -8.93
N ILE A 162 -2.21 -17.29 -8.99
CA ILE A 162 -1.84 -18.26 -10.05
C ILE A 162 -1.85 -19.71 -9.55
N GLN A 163 -2.38 -19.99 -8.35
CA GLN A 163 -2.38 -21.32 -7.76
C GLN A 163 -3.05 -22.36 -8.66
N HIS A 164 -4.18 -22.01 -9.29
CA HIS A 164 -4.92 -22.90 -10.21
C HIS A 164 -4.27 -23.06 -11.59
N VAL A 165 -3.21 -22.32 -11.90
CA VAL A 165 -2.50 -22.43 -13.18
C VAL A 165 -1.41 -23.51 -13.06
N PRO A 166 -1.34 -24.50 -13.98
CA PRO A 166 -0.35 -25.57 -13.92
C PRO A 166 1.04 -25.06 -14.35
N LEU A 167 1.80 -24.53 -13.39
CA LEU A 167 3.17 -24.06 -13.58
C LEU A 167 4.13 -24.87 -12.71
N ALA A 168 5.29 -25.20 -13.29
CA ALA A 168 6.43 -25.72 -12.53
C ALA A 168 6.88 -24.69 -11.48
N LEU A 169 7.49 -25.18 -10.40
CA LEU A 169 7.82 -24.36 -9.24
C LEU A 169 8.76 -23.21 -9.58
N ARG A 170 9.81 -23.46 -10.39
CA ARG A 170 10.80 -22.46 -10.74
C ARG A 170 10.21 -21.28 -11.53
N PRO A 171 9.47 -21.49 -12.64
CA PRO A 171 8.71 -20.42 -13.28
C PRO A 171 7.71 -19.76 -12.33
N ARG A 172 6.95 -20.53 -11.55
CA ARG A 172 5.96 -19.99 -10.59
C ARG A 172 6.60 -18.99 -9.62
N TYR A 173 7.74 -19.34 -9.02
CA TYR A 173 8.49 -18.45 -8.14
C TYR A 173 8.87 -17.15 -8.87
N VAL A 174 9.40 -17.25 -10.09
CA VAL A 174 9.77 -16.09 -10.90
C VAL A 174 8.55 -15.21 -11.20
N PHE A 175 7.39 -15.79 -11.55
CA PHE A 175 6.15 -15.02 -11.74
C PHE A 175 5.73 -14.27 -10.48
N CYS A 176 5.87 -14.88 -9.29
CA CYS A 176 5.54 -14.24 -8.02
C CYS A 176 6.54 -13.14 -7.60
N CYS A 177 7.74 -13.11 -8.18
CA CYS A 177 8.70 -12.01 -8.00
C CYS A 177 8.43 -10.80 -8.92
N ALA A 178 7.42 -10.87 -9.80
CA ALA A 178 7.13 -9.79 -10.72
C ALA A 178 6.62 -8.54 -9.97
N PRO A 179 7.16 -7.34 -10.26
CA PRO A 179 6.77 -6.12 -9.57
C PRO A 179 5.40 -5.64 -10.06
N ILE A 180 4.33 -6.03 -9.36
CA ILE A 180 2.95 -5.73 -9.75
C ILE A 180 2.27 -4.91 -8.66
N ASN A 181 1.54 -3.87 -9.05
CA ASN A 181 0.67 -3.16 -8.13
C ASN A 181 -0.65 -3.93 -7.93
N ARG A 182 -0.78 -4.61 -6.79
CA ARG A 182 -2.00 -5.39 -6.42
C ARG A 182 -3.30 -4.56 -6.39
N LYS A 183 -3.19 -3.23 -6.32
CA LYS A 183 -4.35 -2.32 -6.31
C LYS A 183 -4.96 -2.13 -7.70
N MET A 184 -4.26 -2.50 -8.77
CA MET A 184 -4.71 -2.29 -10.15
C MET A 184 -5.27 -3.61 -10.73
N PRO A 185 -6.61 -3.77 -10.83
CA PRO A 185 -7.20 -5.05 -11.22
C PRO A 185 -6.89 -5.44 -12.67
N PHE A 186 -6.71 -4.45 -13.56
CA PHE A 186 -6.34 -4.69 -14.95
C PHE A 186 -4.96 -5.36 -15.06
N VAL A 187 -3.96 -4.87 -14.32
CA VAL A 187 -2.60 -5.44 -14.30
C VAL A 187 -2.64 -6.87 -13.75
N CYS A 188 -3.40 -7.11 -12.67
CA CYS A 188 -3.59 -8.45 -12.10
C CYS A 188 -4.24 -9.42 -13.11
N THR A 189 -5.23 -8.94 -13.86
CA THR A 189 -5.90 -9.73 -14.91
C THR A 189 -4.93 -10.09 -16.02
N MET A 190 -4.11 -9.14 -16.47
CA MET A 190 -3.10 -9.37 -17.49
C MET A 190 -1.99 -10.31 -17.01
N PHE A 191 -1.53 -10.17 -15.77
CA PHE A 191 -0.61 -11.12 -15.14
C PHE A 191 -1.15 -12.56 -15.17
N LEU A 192 -2.41 -12.75 -14.80
CA LEU A 192 -3.04 -14.08 -14.85
C LEU A 192 -3.14 -14.61 -16.29
N LYS A 193 -3.41 -13.75 -17.28
CA LYS A 193 -3.41 -14.15 -18.69
C LYS A 193 -2.00 -14.56 -19.14
N PHE A 194 -0.95 -13.83 -18.77
CA PHE A 194 0.44 -14.20 -19.06
C PHE A 194 0.80 -15.56 -18.45
N ALA A 195 0.46 -15.79 -17.19
CA ALA A 195 0.71 -17.06 -16.51
C ALA A 195 -0.01 -18.23 -17.20
N ARG A 196 -1.27 -18.04 -17.63
CA ARG A 196 -2.03 -19.06 -18.38
C ARG A 196 -1.41 -19.34 -19.75
N GLN A 197 -1.02 -18.30 -20.49
CA GLN A 197 -0.41 -18.47 -21.81
C GLN A 197 0.94 -19.19 -21.71
N PHE A 198 1.74 -18.82 -20.71
CA PHE A 198 2.99 -19.50 -20.38
C PHE A 198 2.77 -20.99 -20.03
N SER A 199 1.73 -21.32 -19.26
CA SER A 199 1.43 -22.72 -18.90
C SER A 199 1.07 -23.60 -20.09
N LYS A 200 0.56 -23.00 -21.17
CA LYS A 200 0.26 -23.70 -22.43
C LYS A 200 1.47 -23.82 -23.36
N ASN A 201 2.61 -23.25 -22.96
CA ASN A 201 3.80 -23.14 -23.79
C ASN A 201 3.54 -22.41 -25.13
N GLU A 202 2.61 -21.44 -25.12
CA GLU A 202 2.29 -20.60 -26.27
C GLU A 202 3.03 -19.26 -26.16
N ALA A 203 3.70 -18.85 -27.23
CA ALA A 203 4.39 -17.57 -27.25
C ALA A 203 3.40 -16.41 -27.10
N ILE A 204 3.80 -15.41 -26.31
CA ILE A 204 3.03 -14.19 -26.08
C ILE A 204 3.44 -13.17 -27.13
N THR A 205 2.82 -13.26 -28.29
CA THR A 205 3.10 -12.39 -29.42
C THR A 205 2.61 -10.96 -29.17
N PHE A 206 3.18 -10.03 -29.91
CA PHE A 206 2.82 -8.63 -29.98
C PHE A 206 1.35 -8.46 -30.36
N ASP A 207 0.87 -9.20 -31.36
CA ASP A 207 -0.54 -9.17 -31.78
C ASP A 207 -1.47 -9.62 -30.65
N TRP A 208 -1.10 -10.69 -29.93
CA TRP A 208 -1.86 -11.14 -28.77
C TRP A 208 -1.88 -10.08 -27.67
N LEU A 209 -0.74 -9.42 -27.41
CA LEU A 209 -0.64 -8.35 -26.42
C LEU A 209 -1.54 -7.17 -26.82
N CYS A 210 -1.42 -6.70 -28.06
CA CYS A 210 -2.21 -5.59 -28.62
C CYS A 210 -3.72 -5.83 -28.53
N LEU A 211 -4.18 -7.04 -28.84
CA LEU A 211 -5.60 -7.43 -28.70
C LEU A 211 -6.07 -7.37 -27.24
N ASN A 212 -5.23 -7.81 -26.29
CA ASN A 212 -5.61 -7.86 -24.88
C ASN A 212 -5.54 -6.49 -24.18
N ILE A 213 -4.66 -5.60 -24.62
CA ILE A 213 -4.58 -4.22 -24.10
C ILE A 213 -5.55 -3.26 -24.82
N GLY A 214 -6.15 -3.68 -25.93
CA GLY A 214 -7.08 -2.86 -26.70
C GLY A 214 -6.38 -1.78 -27.55
N TRP A 215 -5.23 -2.11 -28.15
CA TRP A 215 -4.50 -1.22 -29.05
C TRP A 215 -5.26 -1.05 -30.39
N PRO A 216 -5.27 0.14 -31.02
CA PRO A 216 -4.62 1.40 -30.63
C PRO A 216 -5.37 2.17 -29.54
N LEU A 217 -4.62 2.84 -28.67
CA LEU A 217 -5.16 3.60 -27.55
C LEU A 217 -5.46 5.05 -27.96
N ALA A 218 -6.60 5.57 -27.50
CA ALA A 218 -7.00 6.96 -27.73
C ALA A 218 -6.47 7.89 -26.64
N SER A 219 -6.34 9.19 -26.97
CA SER A 219 -5.97 10.22 -25.98
C SER A 219 -6.98 10.29 -24.83
N PRO A 220 -6.53 10.46 -23.58
CA PRO A 220 -7.41 10.43 -22.42
C PRO A 220 -8.34 11.65 -22.40
N LYS A 221 -9.63 11.42 -22.13
CA LYS A 221 -10.64 12.49 -21.97
C LYS A 221 -10.97 12.77 -20.49
N THR A 222 -10.74 11.77 -19.64
CA THR A 222 -10.95 11.81 -18.19
C THR A 222 -9.72 11.33 -17.43
N ILE A 223 -9.67 11.59 -16.12
CA ILE A 223 -8.61 11.05 -15.23
C ILE A 223 -8.64 9.52 -15.20
N ILE A 224 -9.84 8.94 -15.24
CA ILE A 224 -10.01 7.48 -15.25
C ILE A 224 -9.31 6.88 -16.47
N ASP A 225 -9.42 7.54 -17.62
CA ASP A 225 -8.70 7.12 -18.83
C ASP A 225 -7.19 7.21 -18.64
N LEU A 226 -6.69 8.29 -18.03
CA LEU A 226 -5.27 8.45 -17.75
C LEU A 226 -4.73 7.35 -16.83
N VAL A 227 -5.45 7.03 -15.75
CA VAL A 227 -5.11 5.93 -14.83
C VAL A 227 -5.13 4.57 -15.54
N HIS A 228 -6.06 4.38 -16.48
CA HIS A 228 -6.07 3.17 -17.30
C HIS A 228 -4.86 3.09 -18.23
N LEU A 229 -4.46 4.20 -18.88
CA LEU A 229 -3.26 4.25 -19.72
C LEU A 229 -2.00 3.95 -18.90
N GLU A 230 -1.89 4.47 -17.67
CA GLU A 230 -0.82 4.10 -16.74
C GLU A 230 -0.83 2.59 -16.42
N SER A 231 -2.02 2.01 -16.22
CA SER A 231 -2.14 0.56 -16.00
C SER A 231 -1.71 -0.27 -17.21
N VAL A 232 -1.99 0.20 -18.43
CA VAL A 232 -1.51 -0.46 -19.65
C VAL A 232 0.01 -0.34 -19.74
N PHE A 233 0.58 0.82 -19.41
CA PHE A 233 2.02 1.02 -19.36
C PHE A 233 2.69 0.02 -18.39
N ASP A 234 2.12 -0.17 -17.19
CA ASP A 234 2.60 -1.17 -16.22
C ASP A 234 2.55 -2.60 -16.78
N VAL A 235 1.54 -2.93 -17.60
CA VAL A 235 1.45 -4.25 -18.28
C VAL A 235 2.55 -4.42 -19.33
N LEU A 236 2.90 -3.37 -20.06
CA LEU A 236 4.03 -3.39 -21.01
C LEU A 236 5.35 -3.57 -20.26
N ASP A 237 5.55 -2.87 -19.14
CA ASP A 237 6.72 -3.06 -18.26
C ASP A 237 6.78 -4.49 -17.73
N LEU A 238 5.65 -5.07 -17.34
CA LEU A 238 5.55 -6.46 -16.90
C LEU A 238 5.95 -7.45 -18.01
N TYR A 239 5.51 -7.22 -19.25
CA TYR A 239 5.93 -8.02 -20.40
C TYR A 239 7.45 -7.95 -20.59
N LEU A 240 8.03 -6.74 -20.55
CA LEU A 240 9.47 -6.54 -20.68
C LEU A 240 10.24 -7.19 -19.52
N TRP A 241 9.70 -7.18 -18.31
CA TRP A 241 10.31 -7.85 -17.16
C TRP A 241 10.40 -9.36 -17.36
N PHE A 242 9.36 -9.96 -17.94
CA PHE A 242 9.33 -11.38 -18.29
C PHE A 242 10.22 -11.73 -19.48
N SER A 243 10.38 -10.85 -20.47
CA SER A 243 11.24 -11.11 -21.63
C SER A 243 12.71 -11.34 -21.28
N TYR A 244 13.21 -10.71 -20.22
CA TYR A 244 14.57 -10.97 -19.72
C TYR A 244 14.73 -12.35 -19.08
N ARG A 245 13.64 -13.01 -18.66
CA ARG A 245 13.65 -14.29 -17.91
C ARG A 245 13.18 -15.46 -18.76
N PHE A 246 12.25 -15.20 -19.68
CA PHE A 246 11.62 -16.18 -20.55
C PHE A 246 11.67 -15.70 -22.01
N PRO A 247 12.87 -15.58 -22.60
CA PRO A 247 13.05 -14.98 -23.92
C PRO A 247 12.34 -15.75 -25.04
N ASP A 248 12.16 -17.07 -24.88
CA ASP A 248 11.52 -17.92 -25.89
C ASP A 248 10.01 -17.63 -26.02
N LEU A 249 9.33 -17.39 -24.89
CA LEU A 249 7.89 -17.13 -24.86
C LEU A 249 7.55 -15.64 -24.96
N PHE A 250 8.47 -14.76 -24.55
CA PHE A 250 8.34 -13.30 -24.60
C PHE A 250 9.37 -12.70 -25.58
N CYS A 251 9.34 -13.19 -26.81
CA CYS A 251 10.39 -12.95 -27.80
C CYS A 251 10.35 -11.57 -28.47
N GLN A 252 9.23 -10.83 -28.36
CA GLN A 252 9.01 -9.59 -29.11
C GLN A 252 9.20 -8.32 -28.26
N ALA A 253 10.22 -8.33 -27.40
CA ALA A 253 10.51 -7.22 -26.48
C ALA A 253 10.80 -5.87 -27.17
N LEU A 254 11.40 -5.88 -28.37
CA LEU A 254 11.69 -4.64 -29.11
C LEU A 254 10.41 -3.95 -29.57
N LEU A 255 9.49 -4.68 -30.19
CA LEU A 255 8.18 -4.15 -30.61
C LEU A 255 7.38 -3.62 -29.42
N VAL A 256 7.46 -4.30 -28.27
CA VAL A 256 6.79 -3.85 -27.04
C VAL A 256 7.41 -2.55 -26.50
N LYS A 257 8.73 -2.35 -26.63
CA LYS A 257 9.38 -1.08 -26.27
C LYS A 257 8.93 0.07 -27.16
N ASP A 258 8.71 -0.18 -28.45
CA ASP A 258 8.25 0.85 -29.39
C ASP A 258 6.84 1.34 -29.04
N ILE A 259 5.88 0.43 -28.84
CA ILE A 259 4.53 0.82 -28.41
C ILE A 259 4.51 1.43 -27.00
N GLN A 260 5.44 1.03 -26.13
CA GLN A 260 5.59 1.63 -24.81
C GLN A 260 6.04 3.08 -24.91
N ALA A 261 6.94 3.41 -25.83
CA ALA A 261 7.36 4.78 -26.10
C ALA A 261 6.22 5.62 -26.69
N GLU A 262 5.44 5.06 -27.62
CA GLU A 262 4.23 5.70 -28.15
C GLU A 262 3.20 5.97 -27.04
N LEU A 263 2.98 5.00 -26.16
CA LEU A 263 2.08 5.16 -25.01
C LEU A 263 2.58 6.22 -24.02
N ASP A 264 3.88 6.30 -23.72
CA ASP A 264 4.45 7.36 -22.86
C ASP A 264 4.20 8.75 -23.48
N ALA A 265 4.23 8.87 -24.82
CA ALA A 265 3.87 10.12 -25.50
C ALA A 265 2.39 10.48 -25.32
N ILE A 266 1.47 9.52 -25.46
CA ILE A 266 0.03 9.74 -25.23
C ILE A 266 -0.23 10.13 -23.76
N ILE A 267 0.42 9.46 -22.81
CA ILE A 267 0.33 9.80 -21.38
C ILE A 267 0.89 11.20 -21.13
N GLN A 268 2.01 11.56 -21.75
CA GLN A 268 2.59 12.89 -21.63
C GLN A 268 1.62 13.98 -22.10
N GLU A 269 0.94 13.78 -23.24
CA GLU A 269 -0.10 14.68 -23.72
C GLU A 269 -1.28 14.78 -22.74
N GLY A 270 -1.73 13.64 -22.23
CA GLY A 270 -2.78 13.58 -21.20
C GLY A 270 -2.43 14.37 -19.94
N VAL A 271 -1.20 14.22 -19.45
CA VAL A 271 -0.69 14.95 -18.27
C VAL A 271 -0.57 16.44 -18.54
N MET A 272 -0.21 16.88 -19.76
CA MET A 272 -0.22 18.31 -20.10
C MET A 272 -1.61 18.94 -19.97
N ILE A 273 -2.66 18.16 -20.21
CA ILE A 273 -4.05 18.61 -20.20
C ILE A 273 -4.76 18.21 -18.89
N ILE A 274 -4.02 17.77 -17.87
CA ILE A 274 -4.57 17.23 -16.61
C ILE A 274 -5.60 18.16 -15.94
N THR A 275 -5.42 19.48 -16.04
CA THR A 275 -6.36 20.47 -15.51
C THR A 275 -7.73 20.43 -16.21
N ARG A 276 -7.79 20.13 -17.51
CA ARG A 276 -9.06 19.92 -18.22
C ARG A 276 -9.64 18.54 -17.92
N LEU A 277 -8.79 17.52 -17.78
CA LEU A 277 -9.25 16.17 -17.40
C LEU A 277 -9.93 16.17 -16.02
N LEU A 278 -9.39 16.94 -15.07
CA LEU A 278 -10.00 17.19 -13.76
C LEU A 278 -11.39 17.84 -13.88
N ARG A 279 -11.51 18.92 -14.64
CA ARG A 279 -12.81 19.58 -14.86
C ARG A 279 -13.85 18.66 -15.49
N ASN A 280 -13.46 17.88 -16.49
CA ASN A 280 -14.35 16.94 -17.16
C ASN A 280 -14.81 15.80 -16.24
N SER A 281 -14.01 15.43 -15.24
CA SER A 281 -14.40 14.42 -14.24
C SER A 281 -15.38 14.96 -13.19
N GLU A 282 -15.39 16.28 -12.96
CA GLU A 282 -16.34 16.95 -12.05
C GLU A 282 -17.68 17.25 -12.75
N THR A 283 -17.68 17.48 -14.06
CA THR A 283 -18.89 17.60 -14.88
C THR A 283 -19.47 16.21 -15.16
N ARG A 284 -20.72 15.96 -14.70
CA ARG A 284 -21.42 14.70 -14.97
C ARG A 284 -21.50 14.41 -16.48
N PRO A 285 -21.34 13.16 -16.92
CA PRO A 285 -21.47 12.80 -18.32
C PRO A 285 -22.86 13.18 -18.83
N THR A 286 -22.90 13.97 -19.92
CA THR A 286 -24.12 14.51 -20.52
C THR A 286 -24.79 13.55 -21.50
N SER A 287 -24.17 12.41 -21.82
CA SER A 287 -24.60 11.43 -22.82
C SER A 287 -24.68 10.01 -22.25
N GLU A 288 -25.69 9.24 -22.68
CA GLU A 288 -25.93 7.86 -22.23
C GLU A 288 -24.77 6.90 -22.59
N ASP A 289 -24.07 7.15 -23.71
CA ASP A 289 -22.89 6.40 -24.12
C ASP A 289 -21.68 6.66 -23.21
N ASP A 290 -21.47 7.90 -22.76
CA ASP A 290 -20.41 8.23 -21.79
C ASP A 290 -20.71 7.63 -20.42
N MET A 291 -21.98 7.58 -20.00
CA MET A 291 -22.41 6.88 -18.79
C MET A 291 -22.04 5.39 -18.85
N ASN A 292 -22.34 4.70 -19.94
CA ASN A 292 -22.04 3.27 -20.08
C ASN A 292 -20.53 2.98 -20.15
N ALA A 293 -19.75 3.84 -20.83
CA ALA A 293 -18.30 3.72 -20.91
C ALA A 293 -17.61 3.99 -19.55
N VAL A 294 -18.04 5.03 -18.84
CA VAL A 294 -17.56 5.36 -17.48
C VAL A 294 -17.92 4.24 -16.51
N GLN A 295 -19.12 3.68 -16.61
CA GLN A 295 -19.58 2.62 -15.71
C GLN A 295 -18.84 1.30 -15.93
N ARG A 296 -18.54 0.93 -17.19
CA ARG A 296 -17.64 -0.19 -17.50
C ARG A 296 -16.22 0.06 -16.97
N LYS A 297 -15.66 1.25 -17.17
CA LYS A 297 -14.30 1.62 -16.72
C LYS A 297 -14.17 1.70 -15.20
N GLN A 298 -15.17 2.23 -14.50
CA GLN A 298 -15.24 2.22 -13.03
C GLN A 298 -15.32 0.80 -12.47
N GLN A 299 -15.93 -0.13 -13.19
CA GLN A 299 -15.99 -1.53 -12.79
C GLN A 299 -14.62 -2.22 -12.85
N TYR A 300 -13.72 -1.79 -13.75
CA TYR A 300 -12.34 -2.28 -13.84
C TYR A 300 -11.40 -1.72 -12.75
N LEU A 301 -11.72 -0.56 -12.18
CA LEU A 301 -10.91 0.10 -11.14
C LEU A 301 -11.39 -0.18 -9.72
N ARG A 302 -12.57 -0.79 -9.57
CA ARG A 302 -13.08 -1.16 -8.25
C ARG A 302 -12.37 -2.41 -7.75
N GLU A 303 -11.82 -2.33 -6.54
CA GLU A 303 -11.41 -3.50 -5.76
C GLU A 303 -12.53 -4.56 -5.79
N PRO A 304 -12.20 -5.87 -5.76
CA PRO A 304 -13.21 -6.87 -5.45
C PRO A 304 -13.76 -6.53 -4.07
N LYS A 305 -15.01 -6.05 -4.02
CA LYS A 305 -15.71 -5.84 -2.76
C LYS A 305 -15.79 -7.19 -2.04
N GLN A 306 -14.99 -7.38 -1.00
CA GLN A 306 -15.40 -8.28 0.07
C GLN A 306 -16.70 -7.72 0.65
N GLY A 307 -17.77 -8.52 0.56
CA GLY A 307 -19.10 -8.15 1.04
C GLY A 307 -20.04 -7.62 -0.04
N SER A 308 -20.34 -8.42 -1.07
CA SER A 308 -21.62 -8.26 -1.76
C SER A 308 -22.72 -8.71 -0.81
N LYS A 309 -23.66 -7.80 -0.48
CA LYS A 309 -24.94 -8.19 0.12
C LYS A 309 -25.66 -9.09 -0.87
N VAL A 310 -25.51 -10.39 -0.70
CA VAL A 310 -26.19 -11.42 -1.48
C VAL A 310 -27.69 -11.25 -1.27
N GLY A 311 -28.42 -10.99 -2.36
CA GLY A 311 -29.87 -11.03 -2.36
C GLY A 311 -30.33 -12.40 -1.87
N ARG A 312 -31.16 -12.40 -0.81
CA ARG A 312 -31.59 -13.54 0.00
C ARG A 312 -32.14 -14.78 -0.74
N GLY A 313 -32.38 -14.71 -2.06
CA GLY A 313 -32.97 -15.81 -2.83
C GLY A 313 -31.96 -16.73 -3.52
N ARG A 314 -30.87 -16.20 -4.09
CA ARG A 314 -30.02 -17.00 -5.01
C ARG A 314 -29.10 -17.99 -4.32
N LEU A 315 -28.58 -17.65 -3.14
CA LEU A 315 -27.65 -18.50 -2.40
C LEU A 315 -28.36 -19.68 -1.72
N THR A 316 -29.57 -19.46 -1.22
CA THR A 316 -30.37 -20.53 -0.59
C THR A 316 -30.78 -21.59 -1.62
N GLU A 317 -31.12 -21.18 -2.84
CA GLU A 317 -31.43 -22.11 -3.94
C GLU A 317 -30.20 -22.90 -4.38
N GLN A 318 -29.01 -22.27 -4.43
CA GLN A 318 -27.76 -22.97 -4.72
C GLN A 318 -27.37 -24.00 -3.65
N LEU A 319 -27.56 -23.67 -2.36
CA LEU A 319 -27.21 -24.58 -1.26
C LEU A 319 -28.16 -25.78 -1.15
N LEU A 320 -29.44 -25.59 -1.49
CA LEU A 320 -30.41 -26.68 -1.64
C LEU A 320 -30.06 -27.58 -2.84
N ALA A 321 -29.70 -26.99 -3.99
CA ALA A 321 -29.32 -27.73 -5.19
C ALA A 321 -28.01 -28.52 -5.03
N GLN A 322 -27.10 -28.04 -4.17
CA GLN A 322 -25.85 -28.74 -3.84
C GLN A 322 -26.02 -29.78 -2.72
N GLY A 323 -27.22 -29.96 -2.17
CA GLY A 323 -27.50 -30.95 -1.12
C GLY A 323 -26.87 -30.61 0.25
N LEU A 324 -26.35 -29.39 0.42
CA LEU A 324 -25.69 -28.94 1.64
C LEU A 324 -26.67 -28.36 2.68
N LEU A 325 -27.95 -28.20 2.30
CA LEU A 325 -29.06 -27.85 3.17
C LEU A 325 -30.30 -28.67 2.82
N THR A 326 -31.02 -29.18 3.82
CA THR A 326 -32.34 -29.78 3.63
C THR A 326 -33.45 -28.73 3.83
N PRO A 327 -34.63 -28.91 3.23
CA PRO A 327 -35.75 -27.97 3.39
C PRO A 327 -36.16 -27.75 4.86
N SER A 328 -36.04 -28.79 5.70
CA SER A 328 -36.34 -28.69 7.14
C SER A 328 -35.34 -27.82 7.91
N MET A 329 -34.05 -27.91 7.58
CA MET A 329 -33.00 -27.07 8.18
C MET A 329 -33.15 -25.59 7.78
N LEU A 330 -33.65 -25.33 6.56
CA LEU A 330 -33.90 -23.96 6.11
C LEU A 330 -35.07 -23.31 6.88
N ASP A 331 -36.11 -24.07 7.20
CA ASP A 331 -37.25 -23.58 7.99
C ASP A 331 -36.88 -23.33 9.46
N GLU A 332 -35.98 -24.15 10.01
CA GLU A 332 -35.44 -23.97 11.36
C GLU A 332 -34.58 -22.71 11.45
N LEU A 333 -33.68 -22.50 10.49
CA LEU A 333 -32.89 -21.27 10.37
C LEU A 333 -33.76 -20.02 10.14
N ARG A 334 -34.88 -20.15 9.42
CA ARG A 334 -35.85 -19.06 9.25
C ARG A 334 -36.53 -18.70 10.57
N LYS A 335 -36.92 -19.70 11.38
CA LYS A 335 -37.48 -19.49 12.73
C LYS A 335 -36.47 -18.78 13.64
N GLU A 336 -35.24 -19.27 13.70
CA GLU A 336 -34.17 -18.66 14.51
C GLU A 336 -33.89 -17.21 14.10
N TRP A 337 -33.87 -16.90 12.81
CA TRP A 337 -33.69 -15.53 12.33
C TRP A 337 -34.86 -14.61 12.68
N THR A 338 -36.10 -15.12 12.66
CA THR A 338 -37.27 -14.33 13.08
C THR A 338 -37.28 -14.07 14.58
N ASP A 339 -36.83 -15.03 15.40
CA ASP A 339 -36.72 -14.86 16.85
C ASP A 339 -35.55 -13.96 17.23
N LYS A 340 -34.44 -14.01 16.49
CA LYS A 340 -33.31 -13.07 16.64
C LYS A 340 -33.69 -11.63 16.28
N LYS A 341 -34.59 -11.45 15.31
CA LYS A 341 -35.18 -10.13 15.01
C LYS A 341 -36.13 -9.64 16.10
N LYS A 342 -36.97 -10.52 16.66
CA LYS A 342 -37.89 -10.17 17.75
C LYS A 342 -37.15 -9.83 19.06
N SER A 343 -36.07 -10.52 19.39
CA SER A 343 -35.19 -10.16 20.52
C SER A 343 -34.53 -8.80 20.33
N SER A 344 -33.95 -8.53 19.14
CA SER A 344 -33.36 -7.22 18.82
C SER A 344 -34.37 -6.05 18.78
N ALA A 345 -35.66 -6.35 18.62
CA ALA A 345 -36.72 -5.36 18.70
C ALA A 345 -37.15 -5.11 20.15
N ARG A 346 -37.18 -6.14 21.01
CA ARG A 346 -37.47 -6.00 22.45
C ARG A 346 -36.41 -5.17 23.18
N ASP A 347 -35.12 -5.34 22.84
CA ASP A 347 -34.03 -4.55 23.44
C ASP A 347 -34.07 -3.05 23.05
N LYS A 348 -34.70 -2.72 21.92
CA LYS A 348 -34.89 -1.31 21.50
C LYS A 348 -36.08 -0.62 22.16
N TYR A 349 -37.05 -1.38 22.69
CA TYR A 349 -38.18 -0.81 23.42
C TYR A 349 -37.86 -0.59 24.90
N SER A 350 -36.97 -1.38 25.53
CA SER A 350 -36.51 -1.13 26.91
C SER A 350 -35.61 0.12 27.03
N ASP A 351 -34.78 0.40 26.03
CA ASP A 351 -33.90 1.59 26.01
C ASP A 351 -34.66 2.92 25.82
N ASN A 352 -35.86 2.89 25.23
CA ASN A 352 -36.68 4.07 25.02
C ASN A 352 -37.55 4.44 26.24
N GLU A 353 -37.87 3.49 27.13
CA GLU A 353 -38.57 3.79 28.40
C GLU A 353 -37.65 4.40 29.47
N ILE A 354 -36.33 4.13 29.40
CA ILE A 354 -35.35 4.72 30.33
C ILE A 354 -35.00 6.17 29.93
N ARG A 355 -35.07 6.52 28.63
CA ARG A 355 -34.80 7.89 28.15
C ARG A 355 -35.97 8.87 28.29
N SER A 356 -37.21 8.39 28.47
CA SER A 356 -38.37 9.26 28.63
C SER A 356 -38.66 9.71 30.09
N ARG A 357 -37.90 9.22 31.08
CA ARG A 357 -38.03 9.61 32.51
C ARG A 357 -37.05 10.68 32.98
N ASN A 358 -36.07 11.09 32.16
CA ASN A 358 -35.03 12.05 32.54
C ASN A 358 -35.18 13.45 31.89
N ASN A 359 -36.34 13.81 31.35
CA ASN A 359 -36.55 15.13 30.77
C ASN A 359 -37.88 15.77 31.17
N SER A 360 -38.12 15.88 32.48
CA SER A 360 -39.14 16.77 33.04
C SER A 360 -38.71 17.26 34.42
N GLY A 361 -38.12 18.45 34.47
CA GLY A 361 -37.91 19.20 35.70
C GLY A 361 -36.53 19.84 35.80
N PHE A 362 -36.39 21.08 35.31
CA PHE A 362 -36.01 22.19 36.19
C PHE A 362 -36.15 23.53 35.45
N ARG A 363 -36.90 24.42 36.09
CA ARG A 363 -37.21 25.80 35.69
C ARG A 363 -36.27 26.72 36.48
N GLN A 364 -35.91 27.85 35.88
CA GLN A 364 -35.15 28.99 36.43
C GLN A 364 -35.45 29.32 37.90
N THR A 365 -34.43 29.70 38.69
CA THR A 365 -34.06 31.11 38.98
C THR A 365 -32.84 31.19 39.91
N SER A 366 -32.08 32.26 39.71
CA SER A 366 -30.93 32.78 40.46
C SER A 366 -31.30 33.44 41.80
N GLY A 367 -30.39 33.39 42.78
CA GLY A 367 -30.23 34.45 43.78
C GLY A 367 -29.85 33.99 45.19
N GLY A 368 -28.75 34.53 45.72
CA GLY A 368 -28.53 34.78 47.16
C GLY A 368 -27.54 33.87 47.89
N SER A 369 -26.39 34.45 48.27
CA SER A 369 -25.40 34.01 49.28
C SER A 369 -25.97 34.06 50.73
N PRO A 370 -25.19 33.92 51.83
CA PRO A 370 -23.87 33.28 52.10
C PRO A 370 -23.93 32.40 53.39
N GLU A 371 -22.79 32.25 54.11
CA GLU A 371 -22.54 31.66 55.45
C GLU A 371 -21.89 30.27 55.39
N ASP A 372 -20.57 30.19 55.64
CA ASP A 372 -19.90 29.92 56.94
C ASP A 372 -19.97 28.38 57.21
N GLU A 373 -18.91 27.63 57.52
CA GLU A 373 -17.80 27.81 58.44
C GLU A 373 -16.84 26.61 58.24
N GLU A 374 -15.55 26.87 58.48
CA GLU A 374 -14.49 26.05 59.13
C GLU A 374 -14.48 24.51 59.16
N GLY A 375 -13.25 23.98 59.16
CA GLY A 375 -12.85 22.81 59.97
C GLY A 375 -12.37 21.62 59.16
N ASP A 376 -11.10 21.58 58.75
CA ASP A 376 -9.94 21.01 59.46
C ASP A 376 -9.78 19.47 59.40
N ASP A 377 -8.53 19.14 59.18
CA ASP A 377 -7.78 17.99 59.68
C ASP A 377 -7.76 16.60 59.02
N ASP A 378 -6.48 16.25 58.79
CA ASP A 378 -5.80 15.02 59.18
C ASP A 378 -5.50 13.93 58.13
N GLU A 379 -4.25 14.05 57.65
CA GLU A 379 -3.15 13.15 57.99
C GLU A 379 -3.24 11.64 57.72
N THR A 380 -2.27 11.23 56.89
CA THR A 380 -1.32 10.12 57.10
C THR A 380 -1.81 8.66 57.00
N TRP A 381 -1.16 7.90 56.11
CA TRP A 381 -0.09 6.98 56.55
C TRP A 381 0.76 6.45 55.39
N LYS A 382 2.02 6.20 55.75
CA LYS A 382 3.17 5.78 54.93
C LYS A 382 3.38 4.25 54.98
N ARG A 383 4.38 3.84 54.18
CA ARG A 383 5.30 2.67 54.30
C ARG A 383 4.85 1.45 53.49
N GLY A 384 5.66 0.83 52.64
CA GLY A 384 7.10 0.87 52.43
C GLY A 384 7.69 -0.54 52.52
N ARG A 385 8.59 -0.94 51.62
CA ARG A 385 9.72 -1.84 51.93
C ARG A 385 10.73 -1.95 50.79
N LYS A 386 11.98 -1.73 51.18
CA LYS A 386 13.26 -1.98 50.51
C LYS A 386 13.87 -3.28 51.09
N ARG A 387 14.69 -3.98 50.29
CA ARG A 387 15.98 -4.69 50.62
C ARG A 387 16.28 -5.67 49.47
N ASP A 388 17.33 -5.47 48.67
CA ASP A 388 18.78 -5.70 48.90
C ASP A 388 19.17 -7.19 48.93
N MET A 389 19.99 -7.61 47.97
CA MET A 389 21.09 -8.56 48.21
C MET A 389 22.14 -8.46 47.10
N ASP A 390 23.40 -8.47 47.50
CA ASP A 390 24.61 -8.16 46.75
C ASP A 390 25.67 -9.25 47.04
N GLN A 391 26.64 -9.41 46.13
CA GLN A 391 27.96 -10.08 46.24
C GLN A 391 28.15 -11.60 46.01
N PHE A 392 28.98 -11.95 45.01
CA PHE A 392 30.37 -12.51 45.09
C PHE A 392 30.87 -12.82 43.65
N ASN A 393 31.82 -12.10 43.02
CA ASN A 393 33.28 -12.01 43.15
C ASN A 393 34.08 -13.09 42.37
N GLN A 394 34.90 -12.67 41.38
CA GLN A 394 36.33 -13.01 41.14
C GLN A 394 36.75 -13.13 39.65
N SER A 395 37.74 -12.31 39.27
CA SER A 395 38.64 -12.45 38.13
C SER A 395 39.78 -13.44 38.44
N PRO A 396 40.59 -13.90 37.45
CA PRO A 396 41.83 -13.17 37.18
C PRO A 396 42.28 -13.08 35.71
N SER A 397 43.24 -12.18 35.53
CA SER A 397 44.04 -11.78 34.37
C SER A 397 44.71 -12.89 33.54
N GLY A 398 44.90 -12.62 32.24
CA GLY A 398 45.83 -13.33 31.35
C GLY A 398 46.11 -12.58 30.04
N SER A 399 47.31 -12.01 29.94
CA SER A 399 47.89 -11.29 28.81
C SER A 399 48.15 -12.16 27.57
N GLY A 400 48.02 -11.59 26.36
CA GLY A 400 48.47 -12.24 25.11
C GLY A 400 48.47 -11.32 23.88
N LEU A 401 49.60 -10.67 23.64
CA LEU A 401 49.99 -9.97 22.41
C LEU A 401 50.07 -10.94 21.21
N LEU A 402 49.55 -10.56 20.03
CA LEU A 402 49.96 -10.96 18.65
C LEU A 402 48.80 -10.55 17.72
N GLY A 403 48.93 -9.93 16.55
CA GLY A 403 50.03 -9.55 15.68
C GLY A 403 49.39 -9.25 14.32
N ARG A 404 49.46 -7.99 13.86
CA ARG A 404 48.98 -7.55 12.54
C ARG A 404 49.66 -8.36 11.42
N ARG A 405 48.89 -8.98 10.52
CA ARG A 405 49.37 -9.41 9.20
C ARG A 405 48.48 -8.84 8.09
N LYS A 406 49.02 -7.85 7.37
CA LYS A 406 48.53 -7.36 6.08
C LYS A 406 48.70 -8.47 5.04
N ARG A 407 47.64 -8.80 4.29
CA ARG A 407 47.73 -9.55 3.03
C ARG A 407 47.57 -8.57 1.85
N LYS A 408 48.56 -8.55 0.95
CA LYS A 408 48.47 -7.96 -0.40
C LYS A 408 47.70 -8.92 -1.33
N PRO A 409 47.06 -8.44 -2.42
CA PRO A 409 46.46 -9.29 -3.44
C PRO A 409 47.51 -9.77 -4.47
N PRO A 410 47.29 -10.91 -5.15
CA PRO A 410 48.11 -11.34 -6.27
C PRO A 410 47.69 -10.66 -7.59
N LYS A 411 48.64 -10.66 -8.53
CA LYS A 411 48.50 -10.23 -9.92
C LYS A 411 47.73 -11.24 -10.76
#